data_AF-A0A0A0CXI1-F1
#
_entry.id   AF-A0A0A0CXI1-F1
#
_cell.length_a   1.000
_cell.length_b   1.000
_cell.length_c   1.000
_cell.angle_alpha   90.00
_cell.angle_beta   90.00
_cell.angle_gamma   90.00
#
_symmetry.space_group_name_H-M   'P 1'
#
loop_
_entity.id
_entity.type
_entity.pdbx_description
1 polymer ?
#
loop_
_entity_poly.entity_id
_entity_poly.type
_entity_poly.pdbx_seq_one_letter_code
_entity_poly.pdbx_strand_id
1 'polypeptide(L)'
;MILIAALTLAGAAPALAAPEFQAGACGFTVPDGRAATCGTVTVPENRDKPDGATVALAVAILSTPDKLGDAPPVLYLEGGPGGAAGLDPDGIARWWQLIARNDWLQKRKLVLYDQRGMGRSQPNLTCPEMVEAQIHANGPEGDGGNAAASVDAARACRTRWEAEGHDLTRYTTPDSARDVADLRLALGIDKWVLFGSSYGTRLALETLRRYPDGIAAMILDGVYPPGKSLFTASEESDPDGDRSLQRVFAACAADADCNAAYPDLAARYRTLLERLDDEPPTVTVARPDGGGEAELMFTGGLLSEVVFNDLYSRDDAATLPALIAGIDADRDEAYEDAAQQWLAGLLDPTIANGAYDLAECLAPDAGDLRDATGSTCPAWPAAATVDDLGAQPVDSDIPVLILSGGLDPVTPATWARATASHLPNAFLVERQNQGHGLIGSDPCAETLTGKFLDAPDRQPVDACQLEPDPLHFLVNG
;
A
#
# COMPACT_ATOMS: atom_id res chain seq x y z
N MET A 1 -44.06 58.18 -7.66
CA MET A 1 -43.63 56.78 -7.83
C MET A 1 -42.67 56.46 -6.70
N ILE A 2 -43.12 55.71 -5.70
CA ILE A 2 -42.29 55.24 -4.58
C ILE A 2 -41.73 53.88 -5.02
N LEU A 3 -40.41 53.81 -5.20
CA LEU A 3 -39.72 52.58 -5.58
C LEU A 3 -39.52 51.74 -4.31
N ILE A 4 -40.25 50.63 -4.19
CA ILE A 4 -40.04 49.63 -3.14
C ILE A 4 -38.87 48.76 -3.58
N ALA A 5 -37.72 48.90 -2.93
CA ALA A 5 -36.60 47.99 -3.09
C ALA A 5 -36.94 46.66 -2.38
N ALA A 6 -37.19 45.62 -3.17
CA ALA A 6 -37.31 44.26 -2.65
C ALA A 6 -35.91 43.77 -2.26
N LEU A 7 -35.66 43.63 -0.95
CA LEU A 7 -34.52 42.91 -0.42
C LEU A 7 -34.76 41.41 -0.67
N THR A 8 -34.08 40.84 -1.66
CA THR A 8 -33.95 39.39 -1.78
C THR A 8 -32.96 38.91 -0.71
N LEU A 9 -33.48 38.29 0.34
CA LEU A 9 -32.69 37.47 1.25
C LEU A 9 -32.13 36.28 0.46
N ALA A 10 -30.84 36.33 0.13
CA ALA A 10 -30.11 35.14 -0.29
C ALA A 10 -30.08 34.18 0.91
N GLY A 11 -30.81 33.06 0.80
CA GLY A 11 -30.70 31.98 1.78
C GLY A 11 -29.28 31.42 1.73
N ALA A 12 -28.57 31.45 2.86
CA ALA A 12 -27.34 30.68 3.00
C ALA A 12 -27.70 29.20 2.79
N ALA A 13 -27.04 28.55 1.83
CA ALA A 13 -27.11 27.10 1.69
C ALA A 13 -26.55 26.47 2.97
N PRO A 14 -27.12 25.35 3.46
CA PRO A 14 -26.64 24.71 4.65
C PRO A 14 -25.23 24.18 4.40
N ALA A 15 -24.25 24.67 5.17
CA ALA A 15 -22.94 24.05 5.28
C ALA A 15 -23.14 22.56 5.61
N LEU A 16 -22.37 21.67 4.98
CA LEU A 16 -22.38 20.25 5.33
C LEU A 16 -22.31 20.10 6.86
N ALA A 17 -23.27 19.38 7.41
CA ALA A 17 -23.27 19.01 8.82
C ALA A 17 -21.96 18.27 9.15
N ALA A 18 -21.59 18.22 10.44
CA ALA A 18 -20.45 17.42 10.87
C ALA A 18 -20.52 16.01 10.25
N PRO A 19 -19.39 15.46 9.77
CA PRO A 19 -19.40 14.17 9.09
C PRO A 19 -20.05 13.12 10.00
N GLU A 20 -21.06 12.42 9.47
CA GLU A 20 -21.86 11.44 10.19
C GLU A 20 -21.67 10.06 9.55
N PHE A 21 -21.57 9.03 10.40
CA PHE A 21 -21.53 7.65 9.95
C PHE A 21 -22.93 7.15 9.62
N GLN A 22 -23.16 6.86 8.34
CA GLN A 22 -24.39 6.27 7.87
C GLN A 22 -24.24 4.74 7.82
N ALA A 23 -24.91 4.04 8.73
CA ALA A 23 -24.91 2.59 8.75
C ALA A 23 -25.53 1.99 7.46
N GLY A 24 -24.94 0.89 6.99
CA GLY A 24 -25.34 0.15 5.80
C GLY A 24 -25.20 -1.36 5.99
N ALA A 25 -25.54 -2.11 4.95
CA ALA A 25 -25.38 -3.56 4.97
C ALA A 25 -23.91 -3.97 4.84
N CYS A 26 -23.49 -4.96 5.63
CA CYS A 26 -22.21 -5.63 5.39
C CYS A 26 -22.37 -6.59 4.20
N GLY A 27 -21.52 -6.43 3.19
CA GLY A 27 -21.51 -7.25 1.96
C GLY A 27 -20.85 -8.62 2.11
N PHE A 28 -20.75 -9.14 3.33
CA PHE A 28 -20.02 -10.35 3.68
C PHE A 28 -20.69 -11.08 4.85
N THR A 29 -20.38 -12.35 5.03
CA THR A 29 -20.88 -13.15 6.15
C THR A 29 -20.07 -12.86 7.41
N VAL A 30 -20.77 -12.63 8.53
CA VAL A 30 -20.16 -12.50 9.85
C VAL A 30 -20.16 -13.88 10.52
N PRO A 31 -18.99 -14.44 10.90
CA PRO A 31 -18.91 -15.72 11.59
C PRO A 31 -19.57 -15.70 12.97
N ASP A 32 -19.97 -16.86 13.48
CA ASP A 32 -20.50 -17.01 14.84
C ASP A 32 -19.50 -16.47 15.88
N GLY A 33 -20.02 -15.76 16.89
CA GLY A 33 -19.21 -15.14 17.94
C GLY A 33 -18.45 -13.87 17.50
N ARG A 34 -18.67 -13.39 16.27
CA ARG A 34 -18.14 -12.10 15.77
C ARG A 34 -19.26 -11.09 15.56
N ALA A 35 -18.89 -9.82 15.45
CA ALA A 35 -19.82 -8.76 15.07
C ALA A 35 -19.16 -7.80 14.07
N ALA A 36 -19.95 -7.31 13.12
CA ALA A 36 -19.54 -6.30 12.15
C ALA A 36 -20.59 -5.19 12.03
N THR A 37 -20.12 -3.94 11.94
CA THR A 37 -20.93 -2.78 11.56
C THR A 37 -20.33 -2.16 10.30
N CYS A 38 -21.11 -2.03 9.24
CA CYS A 38 -20.65 -1.45 7.98
C CYS A 38 -21.43 -0.17 7.66
N GLY A 39 -20.86 0.68 6.84
CA GLY A 39 -21.50 1.93 6.45
C GLY A 39 -20.57 2.86 5.69
N THR A 40 -20.97 4.12 5.67
CA THR A 40 -20.27 5.17 4.92
C THR A 40 -20.08 6.41 5.78
N VAL A 41 -18.92 7.05 5.67
CA VAL A 41 -18.72 8.42 6.13
C VAL A 41 -18.58 9.30 4.90
N THR A 42 -19.51 10.24 4.71
CA THR A 42 -19.47 11.17 3.58
C THR A 42 -18.75 12.44 3.97
N VAL A 43 -17.79 12.82 3.14
CA VAL A 43 -16.99 14.03 3.33
C VAL A 43 -16.95 14.85 2.05
N PRO A 44 -16.79 16.19 2.10
CA PRO A 44 -16.53 16.95 0.88
C PRO A 44 -15.22 16.48 0.22
N GLU A 45 -15.18 16.40 -1.11
CA GLU A 45 -13.97 16.06 -1.86
C GLU A 45 -12.93 17.18 -1.72
N ASN A 46 -13.39 18.41 -1.95
CA ASN A 46 -12.61 19.63 -1.78
C ASN A 46 -13.16 20.42 -0.60
N ARG A 47 -12.40 20.52 0.49
CA ARG A 47 -12.82 21.18 1.72
C ARG A 47 -12.87 22.71 1.62
N ASP A 48 -12.26 23.29 0.58
CA ASP A 48 -12.42 24.71 0.23
C ASP A 48 -13.70 24.97 -0.56
N LYS A 49 -14.36 23.90 -1.03
CA LYS A 49 -15.67 23.91 -1.68
C LYS A 49 -16.61 22.92 -0.97
N PRO A 50 -17.00 23.19 0.29
CA PRO A 50 -17.74 22.24 1.11
C PRO A 50 -19.11 21.87 0.52
N ASP A 51 -19.68 22.70 -0.35
CA ASP A 51 -20.96 22.42 -1.03
C ASP A 51 -20.76 21.73 -2.40
N GLY A 52 -19.53 21.28 -2.71
CA GLY A 52 -19.14 20.65 -3.96
C GLY A 52 -19.32 19.13 -3.97
N ALA A 53 -18.54 18.46 -4.83
CA ALA A 53 -18.48 16.99 -4.88
C ALA A 53 -18.07 16.41 -3.52
N THR A 54 -18.50 15.17 -3.26
CA THR A 54 -18.25 14.46 -2.00
C THR A 54 -17.56 13.14 -2.26
N VAL A 55 -16.78 12.70 -1.28
CA VAL A 55 -16.23 11.35 -1.20
C VAL A 55 -17.05 10.56 -0.16
N ALA A 56 -17.54 9.39 -0.56
CA ALA A 56 -18.21 8.44 0.31
C ALA A 56 -17.20 7.38 0.75
N LEU A 57 -16.68 7.49 1.97
CA LEU A 57 -15.70 6.57 2.53
C LEU A 57 -16.40 5.30 3.02
N ALA A 58 -16.09 4.15 2.44
CA ALA A 58 -16.62 2.85 2.87
C ALA A 58 -15.91 2.40 4.15
N VAL A 59 -16.67 1.96 5.15
CA VAL A 59 -16.15 1.60 6.48
C VAL A 59 -16.73 0.26 6.93
N ALA A 60 -15.90 -0.57 7.53
CA ALA A 60 -16.29 -1.78 8.27
C ALA A 60 -15.63 -1.80 9.65
N ILE A 61 -16.42 -2.03 10.69
CA ILE A 61 -15.96 -2.14 12.08
C ILE A 61 -16.15 -3.58 12.53
N LEU A 62 -15.05 -4.28 12.73
CA LEU A 62 -15.01 -5.70 13.11
C LEU A 62 -14.71 -5.84 14.61
N SER A 63 -15.36 -6.80 15.26
CA SER A 63 -15.14 -7.04 16.70
C SER A 63 -15.45 -8.47 17.14
N THR A 64 -14.99 -8.79 18.35
CA THR A 64 -15.25 -10.06 19.05
C THR A 64 -15.97 -9.74 20.36
N PRO A 65 -17.32 -9.65 20.38
CA PRO A 65 -18.06 -9.09 21.52
C PRO A 65 -17.69 -9.68 22.88
N ASP A 66 -17.50 -11.00 22.95
CA ASP A 66 -17.21 -11.70 24.22
C ASP A 66 -15.80 -11.43 24.78
N LYS A 67 -14.89 -10.89 23.96
CA LYS A 67 -13.51 -10.55 24.35
C LYS A 67 -13.23 -9.05 24.38
N LEU A 68 -14.18 -8.23 23.93
CA LEU A 68 -14.00 -6.81 23.79
C LEU A 68 -13.81 -6.16 25.17
N GLY A 69 -12.75 -5.37 25.31
CA GLY A 69 -12.49 -4.57 26.51
C GLY A 69 -12.64 -3.07 26.25
N ASP A 70 -12.20 -2.26 27.21
CA ASP A 70 -12.16 -0.79 27.10
C ASP A 70 -10.94 -0.27 26.31
N ALA A 71 -10.19 -1.17 25.64
CA ALA A 71 -9.01 -0.81 24.88
C ALA A 71 -9.39 0.03 23.65
N PRO A 72 -8.58 1.06 23.30
CA PRO A 72 -8.85 1.89 22.13
C PRO A 72 -9.01 1.04 20.84
N PRO A 73 -9.97 1.36 19.95
CA PRO A 73 -10.06 0.76 18.63
C PRO A 73 -8.75 0.92 17.84
N VAL A 74 -8.53 0.02 16.89
CA VAL A 74 -7.43 0.11 15.91
C VAL A 74 -8.03 0.57 14.59
N LEU A 75 -7.55 1.67 14.03
CA LEU A 75 -7.80 2.05 12.64
C LEU A 75 -6.66 1.51 11.77
N TYR A 76 -7.01 0.70 10.77
CA TYR A 76 -6.05 0.26 9.77
C TYR A 76 -5.99 1.24 8.60
N LEU A 77 -4.78 1.59 8.19
CA LEU A 77 -4.47 2.44 7.03
C LEU A 77 -3.70 1.58 6.02
N GLU A 78 -4.34 1.30 4.89
CA GLU A 78 -3.77 0.44 3.85
C GLU A 78 -2.68 1.15 3.03
N GLY A 79 -1.76 0.35 2.51
CA GLY A 79 -0.67 0.75 1.65
C GLY A 79 -1.04 0.98 0.19
N GLY A 80 -0.07 0.70 -0.68
CA GLY A 80 -0.09 1.03 -2.09
C GLY A 80 0.82 2.22 -2.38
N PRO A 81 0.34 3.49 -2.47
CA PRO A 81 -1.03 3.99 -2.28
C PRO A 81 -2.08 3.38 -3.22
N GLY A 82 -3.36 3.69 -3.01
CA GLY A 82 -4.43 3.14 -3.86
C GLY A 82 -4.89 1.74 -3.46
N GLY A 83 -4.28 1.10 -2.46
CA GLY A 83 -4.72 -0.18 -1.94
C GLY A 83 -6.01 -0.10 -1.12
N ALA A 84 -6.95 -1.00 -1.41
CA ALA A 84 -8.17 -1.17 -0.63
C ALA A 84 -7.93 -1.99 0.65
N ALA A 85 -8.57 -1.62 1.76
CA ALA A 85 -8.43 -2.31 3.04
C ALA A 85 -9.12 -3.69 3.10
N GLY A 86 -9.57 -4.23 1.95
CA GLY A 86 -10.16 -5.56 1.85
C GLY A 86 -11.57 -5.66 2.45
N LEU A 87 -12.46 -4.72 2.11
CA LEU A 87 -13.86 -4.72 2.57
C LEU A 87 -14.77 -5.69 1.78
N ASP A 88 -14.22 -6.43 0.82
CA ASP A 88 -14.87 -7.55 0.13
C ASP A 88 -14.84 -8.86 0.94
N PRO A 89 -15.59 -9.90 0.54
CA PRO A 89 -15.66 -11.15 1.28
C PRO A 89 -14.30 -11.83 1.55
N ASP A 90 -13.38 -11.82 0.59
CA ASP A 90 -12.09 -12.50 0.70
C ASP A 90 -11.12 -11.70 1.59
N GLY A 91 -11.11 -10.38 1.43
CA GLY A 91 -10.40 -9.47 2.34
C GLY A 91 -10.89 -9.61 3.79
N ILE A 92 -12.21 -9.61 4.00
CA ILE A 92 -12.79 -9.76 5.34
C ILE A 92 -12.51 -11.14 5.94
N ALA A 93 -12.50 -12.21 5.13
CA ALA A 93 -12.10 -13.53 5.59
C ALA A 93 -10.66 -13.54 6.12
N ARG A 94 -9.72 -12.87 5.42
CA ARG A 94 -8.33 -12.67 5.88
C ARG A 94 -8.27 -11.88 7.19
N TRP A 95 -9.06 -10.82 7.32
CA TRP A 95 -9.16 -10.07 8.59
C TRP A 95 -9.67 -10.92 9.74
N TRP A 96 -10.68 -11.77 9.52
CA TRP A 96 -11.16 -12.67 10.57
C TRP A 96 -10.11 -13.69 11.01
N GLN A 97 -9.28 -14.18 10.08
CA GLN A 97 -8.15 -15.07 10.42
C GLN A 97 -7.09 -14.33 11.25
N LEU A 98 -6.73 -13.10 10.86
CA LEU A 98 -5.79 -12.27 11.61
C LEU A 98 -6.32 -11.97 13.02
N ILE A 99 -7.59 -11.56 13.14
CA ILE A 99 -8.24 -11.36 14.44
C ILE A 99 -8.24 -12.65 15.25
N ALA A 100 -8.56 -13.81 14.66
CA ALA A 100 -8.65 -15.08 15.38
C ALA A 100 -7.34 -15.53 16.03
N ARG A 101 -6.19 -15.24 15.42
CA ARG A 101 -4.87 -15.58 15.97
C ARG A 101 -4.25 -14.49 16.85
N ASN A 102 -4.77 -13.26 16.81
CA ASN A 102 -4.24 -12.11 17.55
C ASN A 102 -5.16 -11.67 18.68
N ASP A 103 -4.78 -11.96 19.93
CA ASP A 103 -5.53 -11.53 21.11
C ASP A 103 -5.67 -9.99 21.20
N TRP A 104 -4.67 -9.24 20.72
CA TRP A 104 -4.70 -7.78 20.76
C TRP A 104 -5.78 -7.17 19.86
N LEU A 105 -6.11 -7.83 18.74
CA LEU A 105 -7.25 -7.48 17.89
C LEU A 105 -8.57 -7.96 18.50
N GLN A 106 -8.60 -9.13 19.15
CA GLN A 106 -9.83 -9.64 19.77
C GLN A 106 -10.33 -8.77 20.93
N LYS A 107 -9.41 -8.08 21.62
CA LYS A 107 -9.72 -7.15 22.72
C LYS A 107 -10.18 -5.77 22.23
N ARG A 108 -10.09 -5.46 20.93
CA ARG A 108 -10.31 -4.13 20.34
C ARG A 108 -11.35 -4.20 19.22
N LYS A 109 -11.96 -3.06 18.89
CA LYS A 109 -12.65 -2.92 17.60
C LYS A 109 -11.58 -2.66 16.53
N LEU A 110 -11.65 -3.35 15.40
CA LEU A 110 -10.85 -3.06 14.22
C LEU A 110 -11.70 -2.25 13.24
N VAL A 111 -11.29 -1.02 12.98
CA VAL A 111 -11.90 -0.13 11.99
C VAL A 111 -11.09 -0.26 10.70
N LEU A 112 -11.75 -0.74 9.67
CA LEU A 112 -11.26 -0.79 8.29
C LEU A 112 -12.00 0.27 7.50
N TYR A 113 -11.31 0.98 6.62
CA TYR A 113 -11.95 1.84 5.65
C TYR A 113 -11.13 1.89 4.37
N ASP A 114 -11.83 2.06 3.26
CA ASP A 114 -11.17 2.35 1.99
C ASP A 114 -10.92 3.85 1.91
N GLN A 115 -9.68 4.24 1.64
CA GLN A 115 -9.29 5.65 1.58
C GLN A 115 -9.97 6.33 0.38
N ARG A 116 -9.93 7.67 0.31
CA ARG A 116 -10.52 8.40 -0.82
C ARG A 116 -9.93 7.90 -2.15
N GLY A 117 -10.79 7.63 -3.13
CA GLY A 117 -10.34 7.23 -4.47
C GLY A 117 -10.04 5.75 -4.67
N MET A 118 -10.33 4.85 -3.72
CA MET A 118 -10.00 3.42 -3.87
C MET A 118 -11.02 2.47 -3.25
N GLY A 119 -10.92 1.19 -3.61
CA GLY A 119 -11.75 0.11 -3.06
C GLY A 119 -13.25 0.33 -3.24
N ARG A 120 -14.00 0.23 -2.14
CA ARG A 120 -15.45 0.45 -2.10
C ARG A 120 -15.83 1.92 -1.87
N SER A 121 -14.87 2.78 -1.56
CA SER A 121 -15.11 4.22 -1.45
C SER A 121 -15.45 4.82 -2.82
N GLN A 122 -16.25 5.87 -2.84
CA GLN A 122 -16.69 6.53 -4.08
C GLN A 122 -16.25 8.00 -4.12
N PRO A 123 -15.68 8.48 -5.24
CA PRO A 123 -15.34 7.67 -6.43
C PRO A 123 -14.19 6.69 -6.15
N ASN A 124 -14.13 5.61 -6.93
CA ASN A 124 -12.96 4.72 -6.99
C ASN A 124 -12.17 5.06 -8.27
N LEU A 125 -10.99 5.65 -8.12
CA LEU A 125 -10.18 6.22 -9.19
C LEU A 125 -9.34 5.18 -9.94
N THR A 126 -9.84 3.96 -10.15
CA THR A 126 -9.20 3.00 -11.06
C THR A 126 -9.14 3.55 -12.49
N CYS A 127 -8.02 3.33 -13.15
CA CYS A 127 -7.70 3.70 -14.52
C CYS A 127 -7.45 2.44 -15.37
N PRO A 128 -8.48 1.82 -15.94
CA PRO A 128 -8.32 0.72 -16.90
C PRO A 128 -7.47 1.12 -18.11
N GLU A 129 -7.50 2.41 -18.49
CA GLU A 129 -6.69 2.94 -19.59
C GLU A 129 -5.19 2.68 -19.40
N MET A 130 -4.69 2.85 -18.16
CA MET A 130 -3.28 2.64 -17.83
C MET A 130 -2.92 1.15 -17.82
N VAL A 131 -3.82 0.30 -17.30
CA VAL A 131 -3.64 -1.16 -17.28
C VAL A 131 -3.53 -1.73 -18.70
N GLU A 132 -4.46 -1.36 -19.58
CA GLU A 132 -4.44 -1.83 -20.97
C GLU A 132 -3.23 -1.29 -21.74
N ALA A 133 -2.77 -0.08 -21.45
CA ALA A 133 -1.55 0.45 -22.02
C ALA A 133 -0.31 -0.36 -21.60
N GLN A 134 -0.22 -0.79 -20.34
CA GLN A 134 0.89 -1.61 -19.86
C GLN A 134 0.86 -3.04 -20.42
N ILE A 135 -0.31 -3.64 -20.58
CA ILE A 135 -0.46 -4.94 -21.27
C ILE A 135 -0.01 -4.82 -22.72
N HIS A 136 -0.47 -3.78 -23.44
CA HIS A 136 -0.10 -3.55 -24.83
C HIS A 136 1.41 -3.28 -24.97
N ALA A 137 2.00 -2.48 -24.08
CA ALA A 137 3.43 -2.17 -24.11
C ALA A 137 4.32 -3.40 -23.91
N ASN A 138 3.83 -4.40 -23.18
CA ASN A 138 4.51 -5.69 -22.98
C ASN A 138 4.09 -6.76 -23.99
N GLY A 139 3.30 -6.44 -25.03
CA GLY A 139 2.92 -7.39 -26.09
C GLY A 139 3.83 -7.34 -27.32
N PRO A 140 3.65 -8.24 -28.31
CA PRO A 140 4.50 -8.32 -29.51
C PRO A 140 4.54 -7.07 -30.40
N GLU A 141 3.47 -6.28 -30.37
CA GLU A 141 3.37 -4.99 -31.08
C GLU A 141 3.78 -3.80 -30.21
N GLY A 142 4.05 -4.04 -28.93
CA GLY A 142 4.52 -3.06 -27.97
C GLY A 142 5.99 -2.72 -28.19
N ASP A 143 6.46 -1.71 -27.49
CA ASP A 143 7.85 -1.25 -27.53
C ASP A 143 8.59 -1.46 -26.19
N GLY A 144 8.10 -2.39 -25.36
CA GLY A 144 8.72 -2.74 -24.09
C GLY A 144 8.58 -1.67 -23.01
N GLY A 145 7.57 -0.79 -23.11
CA GLY A 145 7.27 0.21 -22.08
C GLY A 145 7.45 1.67 -22.53
N ASN A 146 6.82 2.11 -23.62
CA ASN A 146 6.82 3.53 -23.99
C ASN A 146 6.34 4.43 -22.85
N ALA A 147 7.23 5.29 -22.36
CA ALA A 147 6.86 6.34 -21.41
C ALA A 147 5.74 7.25 -21.96
N ALA A 148 5.72 7.53 -23.27
CA ALA A 148 4.71 8.40 -23.88
C ALA A 148 3.31 7.75 -23.88
N ALA A 149 3.21 6.46 -24.21
CA ALA A 149 1.92 5.76 -24.23
C ALA A 149 1.33 5.67 -22.81
N SER A 150 2.17 5.43 -21.80
CA SER A 150 1.77 5.41 -20.39
C SER A 150 1.24 6.78 -19.93
N VAL A 151 1.93 7.87 -20.30
CA VAL A 151 1.48 9.24 -20.02
C VAL A 151 0.16 9.56 -20.73
N ASP A 152 -0.02 9.13 -21.98
CA ASP A 152 -1.27 9.36 -22.73
C ASP A 152 -2.44 8.58 -22.12
N ALA A 153 -2.21 7.35 -21.66
CA ALA A 153 -3.20 6.55 -20.96
C ALA A 153 -3.61 7.18 -19.62
N ALA A 154 -2.66 7.65 -18.82
CA ALA A 154 -2.94 8.40 -17.59
C ALA A 154 -3.71 9.71 -17.89
N ARG A 155 -3.39 10.40 -18.99
CA ARG A 155 -4.10 11.61 -19.44
C ARG A 155 -5.55 11.29 -19.86
N ALA A 156 -5.78 10.16 -20.50
CA ALA A 156 -7.11 9.69 -20.83
C ALA A 156 -7.93 9.40 -19.56
N CYS A 157 -7.34 8.69 -18.59
CA CYS A 157 -7.99 8.44 -17.31
C CYS A 157 -8.32 9.75 -16.56
N ARG A 158 -7.36 10.66 -16.46
CA ARG A 158 -7.58 12.00 -15.89
C ARG A 158 -8.76 12.71 -16.54
N THR A 159 -8.79 12.73 -17.88
CA THR A 159 -9.85 13.41 -18.65
C THR A 159 -11.22 12.82 -18.35
N ARG A 160 -11.32 11.49 -18.21
CA ARG A 160 -12.56 10.81 -17.82
C ARG A 160 -13.03 11.26 -16.44
N TRP A 161 -12.17 11.21 -15.42
CA TRP A 161 -12.54 11.62 -14.07
C TRP A 161 -12.88 13.10 -13.93
N GLU A 162 -12.13 13.99 -14.62
CA GLU A 162 -12.46 15.42 -14.67
C GLU A 162 -13.83 15.68 -15.34
N ALA A 163 -14.17 14.92 -16.40
CA ALA A 163 -15.47 15.01 -17.07
C ALA A 163 -16.63 14.50 -16.20
N GLU A 164 -16.36 13.59 -15.26
CA GLU A 164 -17.31 13.14 -14.23
C GLU A 164 -17.46 14.16 -13.07
N GLY A 165 -16.65 15.21 -13.05
CA GLY A 165 -16.76 16.33 -12.12
C GLY A 165 -15.90 16.23 -10.88
N HIS A 166 -14.91 15.33 -10.86
CA HIS A 166 -14.00 15.13 -9.73
C HIS A 166 -12.83 16.12 -9.73
N ASP A 167 -12.54 16.68 -8.56
CA ASP A 167 -11.36 17.52 -8.32
C ASP A 167 -10.16 16.66 -7.95
N LEU A 168 -9.45 16.18 -8.98
CA LEU A 168 -8.28 15.30 -8.83
C LEU A 168 -7.12 15.93 -8.05
N THR A 169 -7.13 17.24 -7.84
CA THR A 169 -6.14 17.92 -6.99
C THR A 169 -6.27 17.62 -5.49
N ARG A 170 -7.30 16.85 -5.10
CA ARG A 170 -7.68 16.55 -3.70
C ARG A 170 -7.51 15.09 -3.29
N TYR A 171 -6.80 14.29 -4.08
CA TYR A 171 -6.48 12.89 -3.74
C TYR A 171 -5.03 12.81 -3.24
N THR A 172 -4.74 13.59 -2.20
CA THR A 172 -3.41 13.76 -1.61
C THR A 172 -3.34 13.14 -0.22
N THR A 173 -2.13 12.82 0.28
CA THR A 173 -1.97 12.32 1.67
C THR A 173 -2.51 13.28 2.73
N PRO A 174 -2.30 14.62 2.65
CA PRO A 174 -2.93 15.57 3.58
C PRO A 174 -4.46 15.54 3.58
N ASP A 175 -5.07 15.44 2.39
CA ASP A 175 -6.51 15.35 2.24
C ASP A 175 -7.06 14.03 2.82
N SER A 176 -6.34 12.93 2.66
CA SER A 176 -6.65 11.64 3.30
C SER A 176 -6.45 11.68 4.82
N ALA A 177 -5.42 12.36 5.32
CA ALA A 177 -5.19 12.52 6.76
C ALA A 177 -6.33 13.29 7.44
N ARG A 178 -6.93 14.24 6.72
CA ARG A 178 -8.13 14.95 7.15
C ARG A 178 -9.36 14.05 7.19
N ASP A 179 -9.48 13.12 6.25
CA ASP A 179 -10.55 12.10 6.30
C ASP A 179 -10.43 11.20 7.50
N VAL A 180 -9.21 10.82 7.89
CA VAL A 180 -8.96 10.07 9.13
C VAL A 180 -9.46 10.86 10.35
N ALA A 181 -9.21 12.17 10.41
CA ALA A 181 -9.73 13.01 11.50
C ALA A 181 -11.27 13.08 11.50
N ASP A 182 -11.88 13.26 10.33
CA ASP A 182 -13.35 13.27 10.17
C ASP A 182 -13.96 11.91 10.54
N LEU A 183 -13.34 10.80 10.15
CA LEU A 183 -13.75 9.42 10.46
C LEU A 183 -13.79 9.19 11.97
N ARG A 184 -12.76 9.65 12.70
CA ARG A 184 -12.71 9.54 14.17
C ARG A 184 -13.94 10.18 14.82
N LEU A 185 -14.26 11.40 14.39
CA LEU A 185 -15.38 12.18 14.93
C LEU A 185 -16.73 11.56 14.53
N ALA A 186 -16.88 11.18 13.26
CA ALA A 186 -18.10 10.57 12.72
C ALA A 186 -18.45 9.24 13.40
N LEU A 187 -17.44 8.47 13.80
CA LEU A 187 -17.59 7.20 14.52
C LEU A 187 -17.72 7.37 16.04
N GLY A 188 -17.61 8.59 16.57
CA GLY A 188 -17.67 8.85 18.01
C GLY A 188 -16.51 8.24 18.79
N ILE A 189 -15.33 8.14 18.18
CA ILE A 189 -14.14 7.53 18.77
C ILE A 189 -13.34 8.61 19.52
N ASP A 190 -13.23 8.48 20.84
CA ASP A 190 -12.41 9.40 21.65
C ASP A 190 -10.92 9.19 21.38
N LYS A 191 -10.47 7.94 21.55
CA LYS A 191 -9.09 7.52 21.32
C LYS A 191 -9.01 6.27 20.48
N TRP A 192 -7.95 6.15 19.68
CA TRP A 192 -7.65 4.98 18.86
C TRP A 192 -6.15 4.78 18.64
N VAL A 193 -5.80 3.62 18.12
CA VAL A 193 -4.47 3.28 17.61
C VAL A 193 -4.50 3.39 16.10
N LEU A 194 -3.53 4.07 15.50
CA LEU A 194 -3.35 4.01 14.04
C LEU A 194 -2.41 2.86 13.72
N PHE A 195 -2.83 1.96 12.84
CA PHE A 195 -1.98 0.91 12.27
C PHE A 195 -1.84 1.18 10.78
N GLY A 196 -0.68 1.72 10.38
CA GLY A 196 -0.35 1.91 8.98
C GLY A 196 0.54 0.79 8.46
N SER A 197 0.23 0.30 7.26
CA SER A 197 1.07 -0.62 6.49
C SER A 197 1.59 0.09 5.23
N SER A 198 2.87 -0.02 4.92
CA SER A 198 3.46 0.56 3.69
C SER A 198 3.14 2.05 3.54
N TYR A 199 2.57 2.53 2.43
CA TYR A 199 2.06 3.90 2.28
C TYR A 199 1.09 4.34 3.41
N GLY A 200 0.34 3.41 3.99
CA GLY A 200 -0.48 3.67 5.18
C GLY A 200 0.33 4.21 6.36
N THR A 201 1.63 3.91 6.47
CA THR A 201 2.54 4.51 7.47
C THR A 201 2.78 6.00 7.20
N ARG A 202 2.89 6.39 5.93
CA ARG A 202 2.99 7.79 5.51
C ARG A 202 1.73 8.55 5.88
N LEU A 203 0.56 7.97 5.60
CA LEU A 203 -0.72 8.51 6.01
C LEU A 203 -0.84 8.61 7.54
N ALA A 204 -0.41 7.58 8.27
CA ALA A 204 -0.42 7.58 9.73
C ALA A 204 0.41 8.74 10.31
N LEU A 205 1.63 8.94 9.78
CA LEU A 205 2.54 10.03 10.16
C LEU A 205 1.96 11.40 9.79
N GLU A 206 1.34 11.54 8.62
CA GLU A 206 0.64 12.77 8.21
C GLU A 206 -0.52 13.10 9.15
N THR A 207 -1.34 12.09 9.51
CA THR A 207 -2.43 12.25 10.48
C THR A 207 -1.88 12.66 11.84
N LEU A 208 -0.80 12.03 12.32
CA LEU A 208 -0.17 12.41 13.58
C LEU A 208 0.31 13.87 13.56
N ARG A 209 0.92 14.32 12.45
CA ARG A 209 1.41 15.70 12.31
C ARG A 209 0.29 16.73 12.32
N ARG A 210 -0.83 16.47 11.64
CA ARG A 210 -1.90 17.47 11.46
C ARG A 210 -3.04 17.35 12.46
N TYR A 211 -3.33 16.14 12.91
CA TYR A 211 -4.51 15.78 13.69
C TYR A 211 -4.13 14.81 14.84
N PRO A 212 -3.20 15.20 15.73
CA PRO A 212 -2.69 14.32 16.79
C PRO A 212 -3.77 13.93 17.83
N ASP A 213 -4.82 14.75 17.95
CA ASP A 213 -5.87 14.58 18.96
C ASP A 213 -6.60 13.24 18.81
N GLY A 214 -6.53 12.42 19.87
CA GLY A 214 -7.16 11.11 19.94
C GLY A 214 -6.27 9.94 19.52
N ILE A 215 -5.03 10.18 19.06
CA ILE A 215 -4.08 9.10 18.76
C ILE A 215 -3.44 8.62 20.06
N ALA A 216 -3.77 7.41 20.49
CA ALA A 216 -3.27 6.80 21.72
C ALA A 216 -1.91 6.12 21.55
N ALA A 217 -1.70 5.49 20.38
CA ALA A 217 -0.45 4.86 19.98
C ALA A 217 -0.46 4.67 18.45
N MET A 218 0.68 4.32 17.87
CA MET A 218 0.79 3.96 16.45
C MET A 218 1.56 2.67 16.24
N ILE A 219 1.20 1.94 15.18
CA ILE A 219 1.96 0.84 14.60
C ILE A 219 2.30 1.25 13.18
N LEU A 220 3.59 1.25 12.86
CA LEU A 220 4.10 1.53 11.52
C LEU A 220 4.80 0.28 11.00
N ASP A 221 4.22 -0.39 10.01
CA ASP A 221 4.73 -1.63 9.43
C ASP A 221 5.18 -1.42 7.98
N GLY A 222 6.49 -1.55 7.71
CA GLY A 222 7.08 -1.18 6.42
C GLY A 222 7.07 0.34 6.20
N VAL A 223 7.92 1.07 6.93
CA VAL A 223 7.85 2.54 7.04
C VAL A 223 8.18 3.26 5.73
N TYR A 224 7.20 3.97 5.17
CA TYR A 224 7.36 4.97 4.12
C TYR A 224 7.26 6.38 4.72
N PRO A 225 8.38 7.04 5.05
CA PRO A 225 8.34 8.33 5.72
C PRO A 225 8.17 9.51 4.74
N PRO A 226 7.67 10.66 5.22
CA PRO A 226 7.78 11.94 4.52
C PRO A 226 9.22 12.27 4.11
N GLY A 227 9.39 12.95 2.98
CA GLY A 227 10.69 13.33 2.43
C GLY A 227 11.39 12.20 1.66
N LYS A 228 10.68 11.09 1.40
CA LYS A 228 11.13 9.99 0.57
C LYS A 228 10.14 9.78 -0.58
N SER A 229 10.64 9.31 -1.71
CA SER A 229 9.85 8.87 -2.85
C SER A 229 10.24 7.44 -3.18
N LEU A 230 9.24 6.58 -3.38
CA LEU A 230 9.44 5.18 -3.77
C LEU A 230 10.22 5.04 -5.09
N PHE A 231 10.18 6.08 -5.93
CA PHE A 231 10.83 6.08 -7.24
C PHE A 231 12.27 6.61 -7.20
N THR A 232 12.54 7.63 -6.38
CA THR A 232 13.91 8.16 -6.21
C THR A 232 14.74 7.34 -5.22
N ALA A 233 14.12 6.46 -4.44
CA ALA A 233 14.81 5.45 -3.64
C ALA A 233 15.77 4.58 -4.49
N SER A 234 15.50 4.44 -5.79
CA SER A 234 16.40 3.75 -6.72
C SER A 234 17.62 4.57 -7.17
N GLU A 235 17.59 5.91 -7.08
CA GLU A 235 18.65 6.81 -7.58
C GLU A 235 19.39 7.58 -6.47
N GLU A 236 18.72 7.97 -5.38
CA GLU A 236 19.31 8.65 -4.23
C GLU A 236 20.02 7.67 -3.29
N SER A 237 21.13 7.08 -3.75
CA SER A 237 22.08 6.42 -2.85
C SER A 237 21.50 5.32 -1.94
N ASP A 238 20.41 4.65 -2.33
CA ASP A 238 19.85 3.54 -1.56
C ASP A 238 20.10 2.21 -2.30
N PRO A 239 21.19 1.50 -2.01
CA PRO A 239 21.48 0.18 -2.58
C PRO A 239 20.45 -0.90 -2.17
N ASP A 240 19.23 -0.57 -1.75
CA ASP A 240 18.41 -1.40 -0.86
C ASP A 240 17.42 -2.36 -1.56
N GLY A 241 16.89 -2.02 -2.74
CA GLY A 241 16.19 -2.98 -3.61
C GLY A 241 17.17 -4.00 -4.20
N ASP A 242 18.30 -3.49 -4.72
CA ASP A 242 19.49 -4.28 -5.06
C ASP A 242 19.97 -5.11 -3.86
N ARG A 243 19.92 -4.58 -2.63
CA ARG A 243 20.31 -5.30 -1.40
C ARG A 243 19.32 -6.41 -1.05
N SER A 244 18.02 -6.25 -1.25
CA SER A 244 17.07 -7.32 -0.94
C SER A 244 17.35 -8.55 -1.80
N LEU A 245 17.41 -8.37 -3.11
CA LEU A 245 17.78 -9.45 -4.03
C LEU A 245 19.20 -9.97 -3.78
N GLN A 246 20.16 -9.08 -3.54
CA GLN A 246 21.54 -9.49 -3.19
C GLN A 246 21.59 -10.25 -1.85
N ARG A 247 20.73 -9.95 -0.87
CA ARG A 247 20.63 -10.69 0.39
C ARG A 247 20.08 -12.08 0.13
N VAL A 248 19.07 -12.22 -0.74
CA VAL A 248 18.57 -13.54 -1.17
C VAL A 248 19.68 -14.33 -1.86
N PHE A 249 20.41 -13.73 -2.80
CA PHE A 249 21.55 -14.37 -3.46
C PHE A 249 22.68 -14.74 -2.49
N ALA A 250 23.03 -13.87 -1.56
CA ALA A 250 24.05 -14.13 -0.55
C ALA A 250 23.62 -15.24 0.42
N ALA A 251 22.34 -15.27 0.80
CA ALA A 251 21.77 -16.32 1.63
C ALA A 251 21.77 -17.67 0.88
N CYS A 252 21.41 -17.71 -0.41
CA CYS A 252 21.49 -18.93 -1.21
C CYS A 252 22.94 -19.40 -1.37
N ALA A 253 23.89 -18.49 -1.61
CA ALA A 253 25.30 -18.84 -1.72
C ALA A 253 25.90 -19.38 -0.40
N ALA A 254 25.38 -18.93 0.75
CA ALA A 254 25.77 -19.39 2.08
C ALA A 254 25.10 -20.71 2.49
N ASP A 255 23.93 -21.02 1.93
CA ASP A 255 23.23 -22.28 2.12
C ASP A 255 23.83 -23.38 1.22
N ALA A 256 24.22 -24.50 1.83
CA ALA A 256 24.95 -25.56 1.13
C ALA A 256 24.10 -26.25 0.05
N ASP A 257 22.80 -26.45 0.30
CA ASP A 257 21.90 -27.14 -0.62
C ASP A 257 21.49 -26.17 -1.74
N CYS A 258 21.18 -24.91 -1.41
CA CYS A 258 20.86 -23.87 -2.40
C CYS A 258 22.03 -23.59 -3.33
N ASN A 259 23.24 -23.37 -2.79
CA ASN A 259 24.42 -23.11 -3.61
C ASN A 259 24.80 -24.32 -4.49
N ALA A 260 24.55 -25.55 -4.03
CA ALA A 260 24.77 -26.74 -4.83
C ALA A 260 23.76 -26.86 -5.98
N ALA A 261 22.50 -26.51 -5.76
CA ALA A 261 21.45 -26.52 -6.77
C ALA A 261 21.55 -25.33 -7.75
N TYR A 262 21.92 -24.15 -7.25
CA TYR A 262 21.89 -22.87 -7.96
C TYR A 262 23.22 -22.11 -7.83
N PRO A 263 24.34 -22.67 -8.30
CA PRO A 263 25.63 -22.00 -8.23
C PRO A 263 25.62 -20.71 -9.08
N ASP A 264 26.37 -19.71 -8.61
CA ASP A 264 26.58 -18.42 -9.29
C ASP A 264 25.28 -17.67 -9.66
N LEU A 265 24.20 -17.88 -8.88
CA LEU A 265 22.85 -17.38 -9.15
C LEU A 265 22.79 -15.89 -9.54
N ALA A 266 23.49 -15.02 -8.80
CA ALA A 266 23.51 -13.59 -9.08
C ALA A 266 24.13 -13.24 -10.44
N ALA A 267 25.12 -14.01 -10.90
CA ALA A 267 25.71 -13.82 -12.22
C ALA A 267 24.80 -14.35 -13.33
N ARG A 268 24.18 -15.52 -13.11
CA ARG A 268 23.20 -16.11 -14.03
C ARG A 268 22.00 -15.19 -14.23
N TYR A 269 21.46 -14.61 -13.16
CA TYR A 269 20.35 -13.67 -13.23
C TYR A 269 20.68 -12.46 -14.13
N ARG A 270 21.85 -11.83 -13.96
CA ARG A 270 22.26 -10.69 -14.82
C ARG A 270 22.39 -11.06 -16.29
N THR A 271 23.01 -12.21 -16.59
CA THR A 271 23.11 -12.70 -17.98
C THR A 271 21.74 -13.08 -18.55
N LEU A 272 20.84 -13.59 -17.71
CA LEU A 272 19.48 -13.91 -18.10
C LEU A 272 18.68 -12.66 -18.50
N LEU A 273 18.79 -11.57 -17.74
CA LEU A 273 18.15 -10.29 -18.09
C LEU A 273 18.60 -9.80 -19.48
N GLU A 274 19.92 -9.77 -19.72
CA GLU A 274 20.48 -9.37 -21.01
C GLU A 274 19.97 -10.27 -22.16
N ARG A 275 19.91 -11.59 -21.93
CA ARG A 275 19.40 -12.56 -22.92
C ARG A 275 17.92 -12.30 -23.25
N LEU A 276 17.10 -12.03 -22.25
CA LEU A 276 15.67 -11.80 -22.43
C LEU A 276 15.38 -10.44 -23.10
N ASP A 277 16.23 -9.43 -22.88
CA ASP A 277 16.10 -8.15 -23.58
C ASP A 277 16.53 -8.25 -25.07
N ASP A 278 17.51 -9.11 -25.37
CA ASP A 278 17.98 -9.35 -26.75
C ASP A 278 17.03 -10.25 -27.56
N GLU A 279 16.51 -11.33 -26.97
CA GLU A 279 15.62 -12.31 -27.62
C GLU A 279 14.49 -12.77 -26.67
N PRO A 280 13.49 -11.91 -26.40
CA PRO A 280 12.38 -12.23 -25.49
C PRO A 280 11.45 -13.30 -26.10
N PRO A 281 11.15 -14.40 -25.39
CA PRO A 281 10.11 -15.31 -25.83
C PRO A 281 8.72 -14.66 -25.69
N THR A 282 7.79 -15.11 -26.52
CA THR A 282 6.38 -14.74 -26.41
C THR A 282 5.62 -15.78 -25.60
N VAL A 283 4.87 -15.33 -24.61
CA VAL A 283 4.13 -16.16 -23.66
C VAL A 283 2.66 -15.74 -23.69
N THR A 284 1.75 -16.71 -23.81
CA THR A 284 0.31 -16.45 -23.80
C THR A 284 -0.29 -16.96 -22.50
N VAL A 285 -0.92 -16.07 -21.74
CA VAL A 285 -1.52 -16.38 -20.44
C VAL A 285 -2.98 -15.92 -20.37
N ALA A 286 -3.77 -16.59 -19.54
CA ALA A 286 -5.17 -16.25 -19.35
C ALA A 286 -5.29 -14.99 -18.49
N ARG A 287 -6.17 -14.06 -18.88
CA ARG A 287 -6.45 -12.88 -18.06
C ARG A 287 -7.34 -13.26 -16.88
N PRO A 288 -6.94 -12.96 -15.63
CA PRO A 288 -7.73 -13.28 -14.43
C PRO A 288 -9.04 -12.48 -14.32
N ASP A 289 -9.15 -11.36 -15.04
CA ASP A 289 -10.36 -10.53 -15.14
C ASP A 289 -11.42 -11.09 -16.10
N GLY A 290 -11.14 -12.22 -16.77
CA GLY A 290 -12.02 -12.83 -17.76
C GLY A 290 -11.95 -12.20 -19.15
N GLY A 291 -10.96 -11.33 -19.42
CA GLY A 291 -10.73 -10.66 -20.69
C GLY A 291 -10.21 -11.54 -21.84
N GLY A 292 -10.14 -12.87 -21.65
CA GLY A 292 -9.57 -13.80 -22.63
C GLY A 292 -8.11 -14.13 -22.33
N GLU A 293 -7.26 -14.04 -23.35
CA GLU A 293 -5.82 -14.29 -23.26
C GLU A 293 -5.05 -12.98 -23.51
N ALA A 294 -3.87 -12.85 -22.89
CA ALA A 294 -2.89 -11.81 -23.18
C ALA A 294 -1.61 -12.48 -23.70
N GLU A 295 -1.08 -11.92 -24.78
CA GLU A 295 0.20 -12.33 -25.37
C GLU A 295 1.27 -11.33 -24.93
N LEU A 296 2.30 -11.81 -24.23
CA LEU A 296 3.32 -11.01 -23.58
C LEU A 296 4.72 -11.37 -24.12
N MET A 297 5.54 -10.36 -24.35
CA MET A 297 6.98 -10.49 -24.56
C MET A 297 7.65 -10.58 -23.19
N PHE A 298 8.26 -11.72 -22.88
CA PHE A 298 8.91 -11.94 -21.59
C PHE A 298 10.33 -11.35 -21.60
N THR A 299 10.43 -10.05 -21.36
CA THR A 299 11.69 -9.29 -21.34
C THR A 299 12.43 -9.43 -20.01
N GLY A 300 13.68 -8.94 -19.95
CA GLY A 300 14.40 -8.79 -18.68
C GLY A 300 13.70 -7.81 -17.75
N GLY A 301 13.06 -6.76 -18.29
CA GLY A 301 12.19 -5.85 -17.53
C GLY A 301 11.04 -6.57 -16.83
N LEU A 302 10.28 -7.41 -17.57
CA LEU A 302 9.17 -8.18 -17.00
C LEU A 302 9.66 -9.17 -15.93
N LEU A 303 10.77 -9.87 -16.17
CA LEU A 303 11.38 -10.73 -15.16
C LEU A 303 11.78 -9.95 -13.91
N SER A 304 12.31 -8.73 -14.06
CA SER A 304 12.70 -7.88 -12.93
C SER A 304 11.49 -7.46 -12.10
N GLU A 305 10.35 -7.18 -12.72
CA GLU A 305 9.10 -6.89 -12.02
C GLU A 305 8.55 -8.11 -11.27
N VAL A 306 8.62 -9.31 -11.86
CA VAL A 306 8.25 -10.57 -11.17
C VAL A 306 9.14 -10.79 -9.96
N VAL A 307 10.46 -10.69 -10.13
CA VAL A 307 11.43 -10.87 -9.05
C VAL A 307 11.20 -9.84 -7.93
N PHE A 308 10.93 -8.58 -8.29
CA PHE A 308 10.60 -7.54 -7.31
C PHE A 308 9.36 -7.89 -6.48
N ASN A 309 8.30 -8.41 -7.12
CA ASN A 309 7.09 -8.82 -6.42
C ASN A 309 7.34 -10.00 -5.46
N ASP A 310 8.15 -11.00 -5.84
CA ASP A 310 8.49 -12.12 -4.96
C ASP A 310 9.28 -11.69 -3.72
N LEU A 311 10.03 -10.58 -3.80
CA LEU A 311 10.75 -10.03 -2.65
C LEU A 311 9.83 -9.42 -1.59
N TYR A 312 8.54 -9.20 -1.87
CA TYR A 312 7.57 -8.71 -0.86
C TYR A 312 7.39 -9.68 0.29
N SER A 313 7.52 -10.99 0.06
CA SER A 313 7.30 -12.00 1.09
C SER A 313 8.54 -12.88 1.25
N ARG A 314 8.78 -13.35 2.47
CA ARG A 314 9.90 -14.26 2.76
C ARG A 314 9.79 -15.56 1.97
N ASP A 315 8.57 -16.09 1.90
CA ASP A 315 8.33 -17.42 1.35
C ASP A 315 8.48 -17.40 -0.18
N ASP A 316 7.99 -16.35 -0.85
CA ASP A 316 8.15 -16.17 -2.29
C ASP A 316 9.61 -15.87 -2.66
N ALA A 317 10.29 -15.02 -1.88
CA ALA A 317 11.72 -14.74 -2.04
C ALA A 317 12.59 -16.02 -1.96
N ALA A 318 12.15 -17.03 -1.20
CA ALA A 318 12.84 -18.31 -1.09
C ALA A 318 12.65 -19.21 -2.33
N THR A 319 11.69 -18.90 -3.21
CA THR A 319 11.47 -19.62 -4.49
C THR A 319 12.26 -19.04 -5.66
N LEU A 320 12.72 -17.78 -5.54
CA LEU A 320 13.47 -17.06 -6.58
C LEU A 320 14.63 -17.84 -7.22
N PRO A 321 15.49 -18.58 -6.48
CA PRO A 321 16.52 -19.40 -7.10
C PRO A 321 15.98 -20.44 -8.09
N ALA A 322 14.86 -21.08 -7.75
CA ALA A 322 14.21 -22.08 -8.59
C ALA A 322 13.55 -21.44 -9.81
N LEU A 323 12.86 -20.30 -9.63
CA LEU A 323 12.26 -19.53 -10.72
C LEU A 323 13.33 -19.11 -11.75
N ILE A 324 14.39 -18.43 -11.29
CA ILE A 324 15.49 -17.97 -12.14
C ILE A 324 16.14 -19.15 -12.87
N ALA A 325 16.37 -20.27 -12.19
CA ALA A 325 16.94 -21.46 -12.82
C ALA A 325 16.00 -22.13 -13.82
N GLY A 326 14.68 -22.06 -13.61
CA GLY A 326 13.66 -22.55 -14.54
C GLY A 326 13.66 -21.77 -15.85
N ILE A 327 13.65 -20.44 -15.75
CA ILE A 327 13.71 -19.52 -16.90
C ILE A 327 15.08 -19.61 -17.59
N ASP A 328 16.18 -19.67 -16.85
CA ASP A 328 17.51 -19.83 -17.43
C ASP A 328 17.66 -21.15 -18.22
N ALA A 329 16.97 -22.20 -17.78
CA ALA A 329 16.88 -23.50 -18.45
C ALA A 329 15.81 -23.57 -19.56
N ASP A 330 15.16 -22.45 -19.88
CA ASP A 330 14.18 -22.30 -20.95
C ASP A 330 12.96 -23.24 -20.80
N ARG A 331 12.43 -23.35 -19.57
CA ARG A 331 11.21 -24.13 -19.31
C ARG A 331 9.96 -23.30 -19.55
N ASP A 332 9.11 -23.73 -20.48
CA ASP A 332 7.82 -23.09 -20.80
C ASP A 332 6.98 -22.81 -19.55
N GLU A 333 6.83 -23.79 -18.66
CA GLU A 333 6.06 -23.66 -17.41
C GLU A 333 6.56 -22.51 -16.52
N ALA A 334 7.89 -22.27 -16.46
CA ALA A 334 8.46 -21.19 -15.65
C ALA A 334 8.14 -19.80 -16.22
N TYR A 335 8.09 -19.67 -17.56
CA TYR A 335 7.68 -18.44 -18.21
C TYR A 335 6.18 -18.20 -18.04
N GLU A 336 5.35 -19.24 -18.22
CA GLU A 336 3.90 -19.16 -18.06
C GLU A 336 3.52 -18.74 -16.63
N ASP A 337 4.08 -19.38 -15.61
CA ASP A 337 3.81 -19.05 -14.20
C ASP A 337 4.19 -17.60 -13.87
N ALA A 338 5.39 -17.17 -14.28
CA ALA A 338 5.86 -15.79 -14.05
C ALA A 338 5.04 -14.74 -14.80
N ALA A 339 4.68 -15.01 -16.06
CA ALA A 339 3.83 -14.13 -16.86
C ALA A 339 2.41 -14.04 -16.28
N GLN A 340 1.87 -15.16 -15.79
CA GLN A 340 0.56 -15.23 -15.15
C GLN A 340 0.55 -14.45 -13.83
N GLN A 341 1.62 -14.54 -13.04
CA GLN A 341 1.80 -13.77 -11.81
C GLN A 341 1.87 -12.27 -12.09
N TRP A 342 2.70 -11.86 -13.05
CA TRP A 342 2.83 -10.46 -13.45
C TRP A 342 1.48 -9.88 -13.88
N LEU A 343 0.77 -10.58 -14.76
CA LEU A 343 -0.52 -10.15 -15.27
C LEU A 343 -1.59 -10.09 -14.18
N ALA A 344 -1.56 -11.04 -13.22
CA ALA A 344 -2.47 -11.03 -12.09
C ALA A 344 -2.23 -9.85 -11.13
N GLY A 345 -0.98 -9.48 -10.89
CA GLY A 345 -0.64 -8.28 -10.12
C GLY A 345 -1.11 -7.00 -10.81
N LEU A 346 -0.88 -6.90 -12.13
CA LEU A 346 -1.32 -5.74 -12.91
C LEU A 346 -2.85 -5.57 -12.95
N LEU A 347 -3.58 -6.68 -12.99
CA LEU A 347 -5.05 -6.70 -13.02
C LEU A 347 -5.70 -6.80 -11.63
N ASP A 348 -4.92 -6.65 -10.54
CA ASP A 348 -5.46 -6.72 -9.19
C ASP A 348 -6.47 -5.57 -8.97
N PRO A 349 -7.77 -5.87 -8.78
CA PRO A 349 -8.79 -4.86 -8.62
C PRO A 349 -8.74 -4.14 -7.27
N THR A 350 -7.88 -4.59 -6.34
CA THR A 350 -7.71 -3.98 -5.03
C THR A 350 -6.81 -2.74 -5.05
N ILE A 351 -6.07 -2.51 -6.15
CA ILE A 351 -5.23 -1.33 -6.35
C ILE A 351 -5.91 -0.34 -7.31
N ALA A 352 -6.27 0.83 -6.81
CA ALA A 352 -6.71 1.94 -7.63
C ALA A 352 -5.49 2.74 -8.14
N ASN A 353 -4.95 2.35 -9.28
CA ASN A 353 -3.76 2.97 -9.89
C ASN A 353 -3.87 4.49 -10.15
N GLY A 354 -5.07 5.04 -10.43
CA GLY A 354 -5.23 6.50 -10.52
C GLY A 354 -5.11 7.20 -9.16
N ALA A 355 -5.57 6.57 -8.08
CA ALA A 355 -5.35 7.08 -6.72
C ALA A 355 -3.89 6.91 -6.28
N TYR A 356 -3.22 5.83 -6.70
CA TYR A 356 -1.78 5.63 -6.51
C TYR A 356 -1.01 6.80 -7.12
N ASP A 357 -1.21 7.05 -8.42
CA ASP A 357 -0.51 8.11 -9.14
C ASP A 357 -0.78 9.49 -8.54
N LEU A 358 -2.03 9.80 -8.19
CA LEU A 358 -2.36 11.10 -7.59
C LEU A 358 -1.68 11.29 -6.24
N ALA A 359 -1.63 10.26 -5.40
CA ALA A 359 -0.98 10.36 -4.10
C ALA A 359 0.53 10.59 -4.23
N GLU A 360 1.21 9.89 -5.14
CA GLU A 360 2.66 10.01 -5.34
C GLU A 360 3.03 11.27 -6.14
N CYS A 361 2.37 11.56 -7.25
CA CYS A 361 2.73 12.67 -8.15
C CYS A 361 2.45 14.05 -7.54
N LEU A 362 1.42 14.16 -6.71
CA LEU A 362 1.06 15.41 -6.03
C LEU A 362 1.81 15.57 -4.69
N ALA A 363 2.56 14.57 -4.24
CA ALA A 363 3.32 14.66 -3.00
C ALA A 363 4.38 15.78 -3.07
N PRO A 364 4.64 16.52 -1.97
CA PRO A 364 5.63 17.60 -1.96
C PRO A 364 7.04 17.11 -2.31
N ASP A 365 7.37 15.90 -1.89
CA ASP A 365 8.63 15.18 -2.09
C ASP A 365 8.60 14.26 -3.32
N ALA A 366 7.62 14.41 -4.23
CA ALA A 366 7.64 13.70 -5.49
C ALA A 366 8.94 13.98 -6.27
N GLY A 367 9.51 15.19 -6.13
CA GLY A 367 10.85 15.51 -6.62
C GLY A 367 11.09 15.03 -8.05
N ASP A 368 12.12 14.18 -8.21
CA ASP A 368 12.55 13.63 -9.50
C ASP A 368 11.54 12.67 -10.12
N LEU A 369 10.58 12.10 -9.36
CA LEU A 369 9.49 11.29 -9.93
C LEU A 369 8.71 12.07 -10.99
N ARG A 370 8.56 13.39 -10.86
CA ARG A 370 7.80 14.18 -11.83
C ARG A 370 8.44 14.19 -13.21
N ASP A 371 9.75 14.02 -13.27
CA ASP A 371 10.55 14.11 -14.48
C ASP A 371 11.20 12.75 -14.86
N ALA A 372 11.01 11.70 -14.05
CA ALA A 372 11.59 10.38 -14.27
C ALA A 372 11.06 9.72 -15.56
N THR A 373 11.94 8.97 -16.24
CA THR A 373 11.56 8.20 -17.43
C THR A 373 10.57 7.11 -17.03
N GLY A 374 9.46 6.98 -17.75
CA GLY A 374 8.37 6.05 -17.41
C GLY A 374 7.35 6.61 -16.42
N SER A 375 7.59 7.77 -15.82
CA SER A 375 6.63 8.43 -14.93
C SER A 375 5.39 8.91 -15.66
N THR A 376 4.23 8.68 -15.07
CA THR A 376 2.92 9.18 -15.50
C THR A 376 2.58 10.53 -14.90
N CYS A 377 3.39 11.05 -13.96
CA CYS A 377 3.15 12.34 -13.30
C CYS A 377 2.90 13.53 -14.23
N PRO A 378 3.53 13.66 -15.42
CA PRO A 378 3.21 14.71 -16.39
C PRO A 378 1.77 14.69 -16.93
N ALA A 379 1.01 13.61 -16.72
CA ALA A 379 -0.40 13.53 -17.07
C ALA A 379 -1.30 14.22 -16.02
N TRP A 380 -0.90 14.17 -14.75
CA TRP A 380 -1.72 14.56 -13.61
C TRP A 380 -1.68 16.08 -13.34
N PRO A 381 -2.71 16.64 -12.67
CA PRO A 381 -2.68 18.05 -12.32
C PRO A 381 -1.63 18.33 -11.25
N ALA A 382 -1.17 19.59 -11.18
CA ALA A 382 -0.40 20.03 -10.02
C ALA A 382 -1.30 20.04 -8.77
N ALA A 383 -0.73 19.74 -7.61
CA ALA A 383 -1.45 19.81 -6.34
C ALA A 383 -2.00 21.23 -6.12
N ALA A 384 -3.23 21.34 -5.60
CA ALA A 384 -3.84 22.64 -5.31
C ALA A 384 -3.12 23.40 -4.19
N THR A 385 -2.52 22.66 -3.25
CA THR A 385 -1.70 23.17 -2.14
C THR A 385 -0.56 22.22 -1.88
N VAL A 386 0.68 22.70 -2.04
CA VAL A 386 1.88 22.03 -1.52
C VAL A 386 2.30 22.83 -0.30
N ASP A 387 2.03 22.31 0.90
CA ASP A 387 2.80 22.77 2.05
C ASP A 387 4.02 21.87 2.20
N ASP A 388 5.17 22.48 2.49
CA ASP A 388 6.43 21.73 2.59
C ASP A 388 6.46 20.79 3.81
N LEU A 389 5.44 20.89 4.69
CA LEU A 389 5.30 20.02 5.86
C LEU A 389 5.21 18.55 5.48
N GLY A 390 4.57 18.23 4.35
CA GLY A 390 4.45 16.85 3.85
C GLY A 390 5.76 16.19 3.44
N ALA A 391 6.86 16.96 3.35
CA ALA A 391 8.21 16.45 3.08
C ALA A 391 9.11 16.45 4.33
N GLN A 392 8.64 16.96 5.47
CA GLN A 392 9.42 17.03 6.71
C GLN A 392 9.20 15.80 7.59
N PRO A 393 10.23 15.36 8.35
CA PRO A 393 10.05 14.36 9.40
C PRO A 393 8.97 14.75 10.41
N VAL A 394 8.39 13.75 11.08
CA VAL A 394 7.33 13.94 12.07
C VAL A 394 7.88 13.67 13.47
N ASP A 395 7.91 14.70 14.31
CA ASP A 395 8.29 14.61 15.71
C ASP A 395 7.05 14.38 16.60
N SER A 396 7.11 13.42 17.52
CA SER A 396 6.04 13.18 18.50
C SER A 396 6.48 12.30 19.67
N ASP A 397 5.89 12.56 20.84
CA ASP A 397 6.12 11.80 22.06
C ASP A 397 5.08 10.68 22.28
N ILE A 398 4.18 10.42 21.34
CA ILE A 398 3.27 9.29 21.51
C ILE A 398 4.02 7.96 21.42
N PRO A 399 3.51 6.88 22.05
CA PRO A 399 4.07 5.55 21.85
C PRO A 399 3.92 5.08 20.39
N VAL A 400 5.01 4.60 19.80
CA VAL A 400 5.01 4.06 18.43
C VAL A 400 5.73 2.71 18.40
N LEU A 401 5.15 1.72 17.76
CA LEU A 401 5.84 0.50 17.38
C LEU A 401 6.18 0.58 15.89
N ILE A 402 7.45 0.42 15.57
CA ILE A 402 7.96 0.40 14.21
C ILE A 402 8.40 -1.02 13.88
N LEU A 403 7.85 -1.58 12.81
CA LEU A 403 8.12 -2.92 12.31
C LEU A 403 8.77 -2.79 10.93
N SER A 404 9.87 -3.51 10.72
CA SER A 404 10.61 -3.47 9.44
C SER A 404 11.23 -4.82 9.09
N GLY A 405 11.08 -5.20 7.82
CA GLY A 405 11.72 -6.38 7.24
C GLY A 405 13.12 -6.07 6.73
N GLY A 406 14.06 -6.98 6.95
CA GLY A 406 15.43 -6.85 6.44
C GLY A 406 15.55 -7.22 4.95
N LEU A 407 14.55 -7.90 4.38
CA LEU A 407 14.40 -8.17 2.95
C LEU A 407 13.36 -7.27 2.29
N ASP A 408 12.81 -6.28 3.00
CA ASP A 408 11.83 -5.35 2.43
C ASP A 408 12.44 -4.63 1.21
N PRO A 409 11.93 -4.87 -0.02
CA PRO A 409 12.48 -4.27 -1.24
C PRO A 409 11.93 -2.86 -1.48
N VAL A 410 10.95 -2.41 -0.67
CA VAL A 410 10.18 -1.19 -0.88
C VAL A 410 10.52 -0.13 0.17
N THR A 411 10.44 -0.48 1.45
CA THR A 411 10.60 0.42 2.59
C THR A 411 11.73 -0.05 3.50
N PRO A 412 12.99 0.23 3.14
CA PRO A 412 14.13 -0.37 3.80
C PRO A 412 14.25 0.02 5.28
N ALA A 413 14.88 -0.85 6.06
CA ALA A 413 15.12 -0.64 7.49
C ALA A 413 15.90 0.67 7.82
N THR A 414 16.64 1.23 6.86
CA THR A 414 17.26 2.55 6.97
C THR A 414 16.21 3.65 7.19
N TRP A 415 15.07 3.58 6.50
CA TRP A 415 13.97 4.51 6.65
C TRP A 415 13.30 4.35 8.01
N ALA A 416 13.06 3.09 8.44
CA ALA A 416 12.52 2.80 9.77
C ALA A 416 13.40 3.37 10.90
N ARG A 417 14.74 3.21 10.81
CA ARG A 417 15.69 3.81 11.77
C ARG A 417 15.67 5.34 11.74
N ALA A 418 15.61 5.94 10.55
CA ALA A 418 15.52 7.39 10.40
C ALA A 418 14.24 7.94 11.05
N THR A 419 13.09 7.32 10.79
CA THR A 419 11.81 7.67 11.42
C THR A 419 11.86 7.51 12.94
N ALA A 420 12.43 6.41 13.44
CA ALA A 420 12.57 6.19 14.89
C ALA A 420 13.36 7.31 15.59
N SER A 421 14.31 7.96 14.90
CA SER A 421 15.11 9.05 15.48
C SER A 421 14.31 10.32 15.79
N HIS A 422 13.12 10.48 15.22
CA HIS A 422 12.18 11.58 15.47
C HIS A 422 11.08 11.23 16.48
N LEU A 423 11.02 9.97 16.92
CA LEU A 423 9.97 9.45 17.78
C LEU A 423 10.62 8.88 19.05
N PRO A 424 10.91 9.71 20.07
CA PRO A 424 11.70 9.30 21.24
C PRO A 424 11.07 8.16 22.08
N ASN A 425 9.76 7.93 21.94
CA ASN A 425 9.04 6.84 22.58
C ASN A 425 8.73 5.68 21.62
N ALA A 426 9.44 5.59 20.48
CA ALA A 426 9.29 4.50 19.55
C ALA A 426 10.08 3.24 19.96
N PHE A 427 9.50 2.08 19.70
CA PHE A 427 10.18 0.79 19.74
C PHE A 427 10.34 0.28 18.31
N LEU A 428 11.59 0.08 17.89
CA LEU A 428 11.91 -0.47 16.57
C LEU A 428 12.16 -1.98 16.67
N VAL A 429 11.46 -2.74 15.83
CA VAL A 429 11.63 -4.19 15.64
C VAL A 429 12.02 -4.42 14.19
N GLU A 430 13.27 -4.86 14.00
CA GLU A 430 13.78 -5.27 12.69
C GLU A 430 13.87 -6.79 12.60
N ARG A 431 13.34 -7.37 11.52
CA ARG A 431 13.33 -8.82 11.28
C ARG A 431 14.12 -9.14 10.02
N GLN A 432 15.33 -9.65 10.17
CA GLN A 432 16.35 -9.70 9.10
C GLN A 432 15.92 -10.42 7.81
N ASN A 433 15.15 -11.51 7.92
CA ASN A 433 14.74 -12.33 6.78
C ASN A 433 13.24 -12.20 6.45
N GLN A 434 12.56 -11.17 6.97
CA GLN A 434 11.19 -10.87 6.60
C GLN A 434 11.17 -9.83 5.46
N GLY A 435 10.18 -9.97 4.58
CA GLY A 435 9.89 -9.04 3.50
C GLY A 435 9.07 -7.82 3.95
N HIS A 436 8.27 -7.28 3.05
CA HIS A 436 7.46 -6.08 3.24
C HIS A 436 6.18 -6.36 4.04
N GLY A 437 6.03 -5.71 5.19
CA GLY A 437 4.91 -5.93 6.11
C GLY A 437 5.06 -7.20 6.95
N LEU A 438 5.15 -7.04 8.27
CA LEU A 438 5.38 -8.11 9.23
C LEU A 438 4.08 -8.64 9.85
N ILE A 439 3.05 -7.80 10.00
CA ILE A 439 1.74 -8.24 10.49
C ILE A 439 1.05 -9.02 9.38
N GLY A 440 0.71 -10.28 9.64
CA GLY A 440 0.27 -11.18 8.57
C GLY A 440 1.25 -12.32 8.31
N SER A 441 2.56 -12.02 8.40
CA SER A 441 3.65 -12.86 7.91
C SER A 441 4.62 -13.32 9.02
N ASP A 442 4.73 -12.57 10.13
CA ASP A 442 5.65 -12.87 11.23
C ASP A 442 4.93 -12.98 12.58
N PRO A 443 4.74 -14.20 13.12
CA PRO A 443 4.12 -14.40 14.44
C PRO A 443 4.85 -13.68 15.60
N CYS A 444 6.15 -13.42 15.46
CA CYS A 444 6.92 -12.66 16.45
C CYS A 444 6.48 -11.19 16.47
N ALA A 445 6.45 -10.53 15.31
CA ALA A 445 5.94 -9.16 15.20
C ALA A 445 4.50 -9.03 15.69
N GLU A 446 3.64 -9.99 15.37
CA GLU A 446 2.25 -10.07 15.88
C GLU A 446 2.22 -10.14 17.43
N THR A 447 3.09 -10.95 18.04
CA THR A 447 3.23 -11.07 19.50
C THR A 447 3.76 -9.78 20.15
N LEU A 448 4.81 -9.19 19.58
CA LEU A 448 5.40 -7.93 20.05
C LEU A 448 4.41 -6.77 19.96
N THR A 449 3.59 -6.75 18.91
CA THR A 449 2.48 -5.79 18.74
C THR A 449 1.47 -5.89 19.86
N GLY A 450 1.05 -7.11 20.22
CA GLY A 450 0.14 -7.30 21.35
C GLY A 450 0.73 -6.82 22.68
N LYS A 451 2.01 -7.10 22.93
CA LYS A 451 2.73 -6.63 24.14
C LYS A 451 2.83 -5.11 24.18
N PHE A 452 3.18 -4.48 23.07
CA PHE A 452 3.25 -3.04 22.94
C PHE A 452 1.89 -2.39 23.24
N LEU A 453 0.80 -2.89 22.64
CA LEU A 453 -0.52 -2.29 22.85
C LEU A 453 -1.09 -2.51 24.25
N ASP A 454 -0.63 -3.55 24.96
CA ASP A 454 -1.02 -3.80 26.36
C ASP A 454 -0.19 -2.95 27.35
N ALA A 455 1.03 -2.51 26.99
CA ALA A 455 1.89 -1.64 27.79
C ALA A 455 2.76 -0.72 26.92
N PRO A 456 2.19 0.36 26.34
CA PRO A 456 2.86 1.18 25.32
C PRO A 456 3.99 2.05 25.88
N ASP A 457 4.10 2.18 27.20
CA ASP A 457 5.19 2.87 27.91
C ASP A 457 6.40 1.95 28.18
N ARG A 458 6.35 0.68 27.75
CA ARG A 458 7.38 -0.33 28.03
C ARG A 458 7.83 -0.98 26.75
N GLN A 459 9.14 -1.18 26.63
CA GLN A 459 9.70 -1.91 25.51
C GLN A 459 9.07 -3.30 25.44
N PRO A 460 8.47 -3.69 24.30
CA PRO A 460 7.97 -5.04 24.13
C PRO A 460 9.18 -5.98 24.04
N VAL A 461 9.46 -6.70 25.13
CA VAL A 461 10.53 -7.71 25.17
C VAL A 461 9.90 -9.10 24.97
N ASP A 462 10.46 -9.86 24.04
CA ASP A 462 10.14 -11.27 23.80
C ASP A 462 11.41 -12.03 23.40
N ALA A 463 11.45 -13.34 23.68
CA ALA A 463 12.53 -14.23 23.27
C ALA A 463 12.68 -14.31 21.74
N CYS A 464 11.65 -13.92 20.98
CA CYS A 464 11.70 -13.91 19.52
C CYS A 464 12.67 -12.88 18.91
N GLN A 465 13.26 -11.99 19.72
CA GLN A 465 14.34 -11.08 19.30
C GLN A 465 15.68 -11.77 19.00
N LEU A 466 15.86 -13.07 19.32
CA LEU A 466 17.19 -13.65 19.44
C LEU A 466 17.72 -14.41 18.22
N GLU A 467 16.89 -14.94 17.31
CA GLU A 467 17.40 -15.70 16.16
C GLU A 467 16.68 -15.33 14.84
N PRO A 468 17.42 -15.01 13.75
CA PRO A 468 16.84 -14.89 12.43
C PRO A 468 16.31 -16.25 11.98
N ASP A 469 15.05 -16.34 11.54
CA ASP A 469 14.56 -17.53 10.85
C ASP A 469 15.21 -17.57 9.46
N PRO A 470 16.05 -18.58 9.13
CA PRO A 470 16.73 -18.63 7.83
C PRO A 470 15.74 -18.70 6.66
N LEU A 471 16.17 -18.31 5.46
CA LEU A 471 15.41 -18.57 4.23
C LEU A 471 15.45 -20.06 3.93
N HIS A 472 14.28 -20.69 3.77
CA HIS A 472 14.17 -22.10 3.40
C HIS A 472 14.01 -22.21 1.89
N PHE A 473 15.14 -22.25 1.18
CA PHE A 473 15.14 -22.26 -0.29
C PHE A 473 14.51 -23.54 -0.87
N LEU A 474 13.75 -23.36 -1.95
CA LEU A 474 13.27 -24.48 -2.75
C LEU A 474 14.41 -25.03 -3.60
N VAL A 475 14.94 -26.21 -3.25
CA VAL A 475 16.10 -26.85 -3.93
C VAL A 475 15.77 -28.11 -4.72
N ASN A 476 14.52 -28.59 -4.64
CA ASN A 476 14.02 -29.76 -5.37
C ASN A 476 12.67 -29.41 -6.03
N GLY A 477 12.74 -28.91 -7.27
CA GLY A 477 11.60 -28.53 -8.11
C GLY A 477 11.80 -28.94 -9.56
#